data_AF-A0A7I4A844-F1
#
_entry.id   AF-A0A7I4A844-F1
#
_cell.length_a   1.000
_cell.length_b   1.000
_cell.length_c   1.000
_cell.angle_alpha   90.00
_cell.angle_beta   90.00
_cell.angle_gamma   90.00
#
_symmetry.space_group_name_H-M   'P 1'
#
loop_
_entity.id
_entity.type
_entity.pdbx_description
1 polymer ?
#
loop_
_entity_poly.entity_id
_entity_poly.type
_entity_poly.pdbx_seq_one_letter_code
_entity_poly.pdbx_strand_id
1 'polypeptide(L)'
;MCYLIKPSFTVKNVALVCAAAEFLAMEDVTESARKFMHSNIFSHWRYCVNYLQNYTRIGSPVDEYVEFRCQKVLATACVKCFTEIKHVSAPSAYISGPLTAVPPKQSSSACQTLTELLVQVCSLPDIYAAEIINTLVDSDVNLNLKCRQGRNVRRWLESVIDDECQSDKARCYVLLCLSRMLLKNAPTKRPWMELSSQYWCSLLEHADQLLPLLGDPLKERLIGVKAMLEEKIGESLNEMDEYLRDYKFGPDTLMSLVEYYISMGEYTEQSLEEIAGDVDRFLWFYANECSISVDAFISLVKAFPPSARDCHDTIYGAIEKLISTAPNCSAEEQQQLWSLIDHFKLSPSVNERALNNPVFLSQPEILESVLLHHSQELAKVDDTDGRHLRHIMQKVINASLKLLEENSRRSREILELQRQYGELLGCRSQMLNPEGIVDLLGKQHHSNLSQNSSLQRESETEESEISDSPSLATVSSTGATSNRSSSHMAMLPRRNVEPPYPYQTIS
;
A
#
# COMPACT_ATOMS: atom_id res chain seq x y z
N MET A 1 49.43 50.51 2.65
CA MET A 1 48.07 50.91 3.06
C MET A 1 47.54 51.97 2.09
N CYS A 2 47.11 51.59 0.88
CA CYS A 2 46.73 52.53 -0.20
C CYS A 2 45.22 52.69 -0.38
N TYR A 3 44.39 52.28 0.60
CA TYR A 3 42.94 52.30 0.48
C TYR A 3 42.34 53.15 1.60
N LEU A 4 41.92 54.37 1.26
CA LEU A 4 41.34 55.36 2.18
C LEU A 4 39.89 55.05 2.60
N ILE A 5 39.28 54.01 2.01
CA ILE A 5 37.88 53.64 2.25
C ILE A 5 37.86 52.41 3.14
N LYS A 6 37.38 52.56 4.39
CA LYS A 6 37.03 51.42 5.25
C LYS A 6 35.68 50.86 4.78
N PRO A 7 35.61 49.59 4.33
CA PRO A 7 34.34 49.03 3.88
C PRO A 7 33.38 48.88 5.07
N SER A 8 32.11 49.23 4.87
CA SER A 8 31.04 48.96 5.82
C SER A 8 30.53 47.53 5.63
N PHE A 9 30.68 46.68 6.65
CA PHE A 9 30.19 45.31 6.62
C PHE A 9 28.71 45.22 6.98
N THR A 10 27.98 44.44 6.19
CA THR A 10 26.60 44.04 6.42
C THR A 10 26.46 42.56 6.11
N VAL A 11 25.42 41.92 6.63
CA VAL A 11 25.14 40.50 6.33
C VAL A 11 25.03 40.26 4.82
N LYS A 12 24.49 41.22 4.04
CA LYS A 12 24.28 41.07 2.60
C LYS A 12 25.55 41.21 1.75
N ASN A 13 26.51 42.04 2.18
CA ASN A 13 27.68 42.36 1.37
C ASN A 13 28.99 41.72 1.88
N VAL A 14 29.03 41.19 3.09
CA VAL A 14 30.31 40.78 3.72
C VAL A 14 31.02 39.68 2.95
N ALA A 15 30.30 38.74 2.32
CA ALA A 15 30.90 37.71 1.48
C ALA A 15 31.53 38.30 0.20
N LEU A 16 30.85 39.25 -0.46
CA LEU A 16 31.40 39.96 -1.63
C LEU A 16 32.63 40.79 -1.25
N VAL A 17 32.57 41.50 -0.12
CA VAL A 17 33.71 42.30 0.38
C VAL A 17 34.88 41.39 0.73
N CYS A 18 34.63 40.24 1.36
CA CYS A 18 35.67 39.24 1.65
C CYS A 18 36.29 38.69 0.37
N ALA A 19 35.48 38.35 -0.64
CA ALA A 19 35.96 37.82 -1.92
C ALA A 19 36.81 38.84 -2.67
N ALA A 20 36.37 40.10 -2.72
CA ALA A 20 37.14 41.19 -3.32
C ALA A 20 38.44 41.46 -2.57
N ALA A 21 38.41 41.43 -1.23
CA ALA A 21 39.60 41.60 -0.40
C ALA A 21 40.62 40.47 -0.60
N GLU A 22 40.16 39.22 -0.71
CA GLU A 22 41.02 38.07 -1.01
C GLU A 22 41.64 38.16 -2.39
N PHE A 23 40.86 38.54 -3.41
CA PHE A 23 41.37 38.74 -4.77
C PHE A 23 42.44 39.84 -4.85
N LEU A 24 42.26 40.91 -4.07
CA LEU A 24 43.20 42.05 -4.01
C LEU A 24 44.32 41.88 -2.98
N ALA A 25 44.42 40.70 -2.33
CA ALA A 25 45.39 40.41 -1.27
C ALA A 25 45.37 41.44 -0.10
N MET A 26 44.17 41.88 0.29
CA MET A 26 43.94 42.84 1.38
C MET A 26 43.71 42.12 2.71
N GLU A 27 44.77 41.60 3.31
CA GLU A 27 44.71 40.75 4.53
C GLU A 27 43.92 41.39 5.69
N ASP A 28 44.16 42.66 6.01
CA ASP A 28 43.46 43.38 7.10
C ASP A 28 41.94 43.42 6.91
N VAL A 29 41.48 43.58 5.66
CA VAL A 29 40.05 43.64 5.33
C VAL A 29 39.45 42.25 5.31
N THR A 30 40.17 41.26 4.80
CA THR A 30 39.77 39.85 4.87
C THR A 30 39.60 39.38 6.31
N GLU A 31 40.52 39.70 7.21
CA GLU A 31 40.42 39.36 8.63
C GLU A 31 39.22 40.08 9.29
N SER A 32 39.04 41.36 8.99
CA SER A 32 37.91 42.14 9.51
C SER A 32 36.55 41.62 9.03
N ALA A 33 36.45 41.23 7.75
CA ALA A 33 35.26 40.63 7.18
C ALA A 33 34.96 39.27 7.83
N ARG A 34 35.98 38.41 8.01
CA ARG A 34 35.82 37.10 8.67
C ARG A 34 35.42 37.25 10.14
N LYS A 35 35.98 38.23 10.88
CA LYS A 35 35.53 38.58 12.24
C LYS A 35 34.07 39.02 12.27
N PHE A 36 33.66 39.86 11.32
CA PHE A 36 32.26 40.27 11.19
C PHE A 36 31.33 39.08 10.94
N MET A 37 31.69 38.17 10.02
CA MET A 37 30.92 36.95 9.76
C MET A 37 30.82 36.07 11.01
N HIS A 38 31.90 35.93 11.77
CA HIS A 38 31.89 35.13 13.00
C HIS A 38 30.92 35.68 14.06
N SER A 39 30.87 37.00 14.24
CA SER A 39 30.00 37.63 15.23
C SER A 39 28.53 37.70 14.80
N ASN A 40 28.25 37.84 13.50
CA ASN A 40 26.91 38.16 13.00
C ASN A 40 26.22 37.04 12.21
N ILE A 41 26.97 36.05 11.71
CA ILE A 41 26.44 34.93 10.92
C ILE A 41 26.68 33.61 11.66
N PHE A 42 27.93 33.32 12.02
CA PHE A 42 28.30 32.02 12.60
C PHE A 42 28.10 31.91 14.12
N SER A 43 27.61 32.97 14.77
CA SER A 43 27.45 33.02 16.23
C SER A 43 26.27 32.21 16.75
N HIS A 44 25.25 31.96 15.92
CA HIS A 44 24.06 31.22 16.31
C HIS A 44 23.44 30.50 15.11
N TRP A 45 22.86 29.31 15.33
CA TRP A 45 22.27 28.50 14.26
C TRP A 45 21.18 29.23 13.47
N ARG A 46 20.30 30.00 14.15
CA ARG A 46 19.27 30.83 13.48
C ARG A 46 19.84 31.81 12.46
N TYR A 47 21.00 32.41 12.77
CA TYR A 47 21.66 33.33 11.84
C TYR A 47 22.25 32.57 10.66
N CYS A 48 22.84 31.38 10.88
CA CYS A 48 23.30 30.51 9.79
C CYS A 48 22.15 30.08 8.86
N VAL A 49 21.00 29.66 9.40
CA VAL A 49 19.82 29.28 8.60
C VAL A 49 19.37 30.45 7.75
N ASN A 50 19.08 31.59 8.39
CA ASN A 50 18.60 32.78 7.69
C ASN A 50 19.61 33.27 6.64
N TYR A 51 20.90 33.14 6.91
CA TYR A 51 21.94 33.46 5.95
C TYR A 51 21.91 32.52 4.75
N LEU A 52 21.96 31.20 4.96
CA LEU A 52 21.97 30.20 3.88
C LEU A 52 20.70 30.21 3.03
N GLN A 53 19.53 30.51 3.62
CA GLN A 53 18.27 30.65 2.87
C GLN A 53 18.32 31.79 1.84
N ASN A 54 19.08 32.85 2.14
CA ASN A 54 19.17 34.04 1.30
C ASN A 54 20.51 34.16 0.56
N TYR A 55 21.43 33.21 0.76
CA TYR A 55 22.77 33.28 0.20
C TYR A 55 22.78 32.88 -1.27
N THR A 56 23.31 33.76 -2.12
CA THR A 56 23.58 33.47 -3.53
C THR A 56 25.08 33.34 -3.71
N ARG A 57 25.53 32.20 -4.26
CA ARG A 57 26.95 31.97 -4.53
C ARG A 57 27.53 33.07 -5.43
N ILE A 58 28.73 33.51 -5.10
CA ILE A 58 29.44 34.61 -5.77
C ILE A 58 30.41 34.07 -6.84
N GLY A 59 30.77 32.79 -6.78
CA GLY A 59 31.77 32.16 -7.64
C GLY A 59 33.19 32.35 -7.11
N SER A 60 33.38 32.36 -5.79
CA SER A 60 34.66 32.61 -5.11
C SER A 60 34.91 31.57 -4.01
N PRO A 61 36.18 31.28 -3.62
CA PRO A 61 36.49 30.40 -2.48
C PRO A 61 35.81 30.81 -1.16
N VAL A 62 35.36 32.06 -1.05
CA VAL A 62 34.54 32.53 0.08
C VAL A 62 33.22 31.76 0.20
N ASP A 63 32.62 31.33 -0.93
CA ASP A 63 31.38 30.54 -0.93
C ASP A 63 31.57 29.25 -0.12
N GLU A 64 32.60 28.47 -0.45
CA GLU A 64 32.94 27.22 0.23
C GLU A 64 33.23 27.46 1.72
N TYR A 65 33.96 28.53 2.05
CA TYR A 65 34.24 28.89 3.43
C TYR A 65 32.95 29.19 4.21
N VAL A 66 32.06 30.01 3.66
CA VAL A 66 30.83 30.43 4.34
C VAL A 66 29.88 29.24 4.50
N GLU A 67 29.68 28.46 3.44
CA GLU A 67 28.84 27.27 3.45
C GLU A 67 29.34 26.24 4.46
N PHE A 68 30.63 25.89 4.43
CA PHE A 68 31.24 24.95 5.37
C PHE A 68 31.08 25.40 6.82
N ARG A 69 31.31 26.69 7.11
CA ARG A 69 31.19 27.23 8.47
C ARG A 69 29.75 27.22 8.95
N CYS A 70 28.78 27.61 8.11
CA CYS A 70 27.36 27.54 8.45
C CYS A 70 26.93 26.09 8.70
N GLN A 71 27.25 25.17 7.79
CA GLN A 71 26.92 23.74 7.93
C GLN A 71 27.50 23.16 9.22
N LYS A 72 28.76 23.47 9.57
CA LYS A 72 29.39 23.02 10.81
C LYS A 72 28.66 23.53 12.05
N VAL A 73 28.25 24.80 12.07
CA VAL A 73 27.48 25.38 13.19
C VAL A 73 26.12 24.68 13.31
N LEU A 74 25.43 24.46 12.19
CA LEU A 74 24.11 23.80 12.15
C LEU A 74 24.18 22.34 12.60
N ALA A 75 25.14 21.57 12.07
CA ALA A 75 25.36 20.18 12.47
C ALA A 75 25.70 20.07 13.96
N THR A 76 26.60 20.93 14.46
CA THR A 76 26.95 20.96 15.89
C THR A 76 25.75 21.30 16.75
N ALA A 77 24.92 22.25 16.33
CA ALA A 77 23.69 22.61 17.04
C ALA A 77 22.69 21.43 17.05
N CYS A 78 22.53 20.71 15.93
CA CYS A 78 21.64 19.55 15.87
C CYS A 78 22.11 18.45 16.82
N VAL A 79 23.40 18.08 16.74
CA VAL A 79 24.01 17.09 17.64
C VAL A 79 23.81 17.48 19.10
N LYS A 80 24.04 18.76 19.43
CA LYS A 80 23.82 19.27 20.79
C LYS A 80 22.35 19.14 21.22
N CYS A 81 21.39 19.54 20.39
CA CYS A 81 19.97 19.44 20.71
C CYS A 81 19.53 17.99 20.93
N PHE A 82 19.96 17.06 20.07
CA PHE A 82 19.62 15.63 20.23
C PHE A 82 20.33 14.97 21.42
N THR A 83 21.54 15.40 21.78
CA THR A 83 22.24 14.85 22.96
C THR A 83 21.63 15.33 24.27
N GLU A 84 21.23 16.61 24.34
CA GLU A 84 20.65 17.22 25.54
C GLU A 84 19.19 16.80 25.77
N ILE A 85 18.44 16.45 24.73
CA ILE A 85 17.04 16.05 24.89
C ILE A 85 16.93 14.75 25.69
N LYS A 86 16.05 14.71 26.70
CA LYS A 86 15.84 13.52 27.56
C LYS A 86 14.69 12.67 27.07
N HIS A 87 13.62 13.31 26.62
CA HIS A 87 12.44 12.69 26.05
C HIS A 87 11.89 13.61 24.98
N VAL A 88 11.26 13.00 23.98
CA VAL A 88 10.59 13.70 22.90
C VAL A 88 9.09 13.72 23.21
N SER A 89 8.45 14.86 23.02
CA SER A 89 7.03 15.05 23.29
C SER A 89 6.42 16.07 22.33
N ALA A 90 5.19 15.82 21.91
CA ALA A 90 4.42 16.78 21.13
C ALA A 90 4.38 18.15 21.86
N PRO A 91 4.30 19.27 21.12
CA PRO A 91 3.99 20.55 21.71
C PRO A 91 2.74 20.42 22.58
N SER A 92 2.75 21.03 23.77
CA SER A 92 1.53 21.12 24.56
C SER A 92 0.57 22.04 23.82
N ALA A 93 -0.22 21.51 22.90
CA ALA A 93 -1.36 22.22 22.35
C ALA A 93 -2.19 22.71 23.54
N TYR A 94 -2.53 24.00 23.52
CA TYR A 94 -3.34 24.64 24.52
C TYR A 94 -4.51 23.73 24.87
N ILE A 95 -4.51 23.15 26.08
CA ILE A 95 -5.78 22.74 26.68
C ILE A 95 -6.59 24.01 26.65
N SER A 96 -7.63 24.04 25.82
CA SER A 96 -8.62 25.10 25.74
C SER A 96 -9.37 25.15 27.07
N GLY A 97 -8.68 25.65 28.10
CA GLY A 97 -9.25 26.14 29.33
C GLY A 97 -9.82 27.54 29.10
N PRO A 98 -10.72 28.00 29.97
CA PRO A 98 -11.44 29.25 29.78
C PRO A 98 -10.51 30.44 29.51
N LEU A 99 -10.98 31.38 28.68
CA LEU A 99 -10.31 32.58 28.13
C LEU A 99 -9.76 33.61 29.16
N THR A 100 -9.42 33.21 30.38
CA THR A 100 -9.03 34.14 31.46
C THR A 100 -7.61 33.93 31.99
N ALA A 101 -6.83 32.99 31.47
CA ALA A 101 -5.44 32.82 31.87
C ALA A 101 -4.49 33.50 30.86
N VAL A 102 -3.79 34.53 31.34
CA VAL A 102 -2.63 35.15 30.67
C VAL A 102 -1.71 34.03 30.14
N PRO A 103 -1.33 34.03 28.83
CA PRO A 103 -0.45 33.00 28.31
C PRO A 103 0.88 33.05 29.08
N PRO A 104 1.33 31.94 29.67
CA PRO A 104 2.61 31.92 30.38
C PRO A 104 3.72 32.28 29.38
N LYS A 105 4.66 33.13 29.81
CA LYS A 105 5.88 33.46 29.05
C LYS A 105 6.52 32.17 28.55
N GLN A 106 6.52 31.96 27.23
CA GLN A 106 7.10 30.79 26.56
C GLN A 106 8.62 30.79 26.75
N SER A 107 9.11 30.12 27.79
CA SER A 107 10.47 29.58 27.75
C SER A 107 10.46 28.43 26.74
N SER A 108 11.11 28.60 25.57
CA SER A 108 11.21 27.53 24.57
C SER A 108 11.76 26.27 25.22
N SER A 109 11.00 25.18 25.17
CA SER A 109 11.47 23.89 25.68
C SER A 109 12.60 23.35 24.80
N ALA A 110 13.44 22.46 25.34
CA ALA A 110 14.49 21.79 24.54
C ALA A 110 13.89 21.06 23.33
N CYS A 111 12.69 20.48 23.47
CA CYS A 111 11.96 19.82 22.38
C CYS A 111 11.50 20.80 21.31
N GLN A 112 11.02 21.99 21.70
CA GLN A 112 10.62 23.03 20.76
C GLN A 112 11.83 23.58 20.00
N THR A 113 12.97 23.77 20.69
CA THR A 113 14.22 24.19 20.03
C THR A 113 14.72 23.13 19.05
N LEU A 114 14.66 21.85 19.42
CA LEU A 114 15.01 20.74 18.52
C LEU A 114 14.11 20.73 17.27
N THR A 115 12.80 20.83 17.48
CA THR A 115 11.79 20.82 16.41
C THR A 115 12.03 21.97 15.43
N GLU A 116 12.15 23.19 15.96
CA GLU A 116 12.42 24.38 15.15
C GLU A 116 13.74 24.25 14.38
N LEU A 117 14.82 23.81 15.03
CA LEU A 117 16.12 23.64 14.37
C LEU A 117 16.05 22.58 13.26
N LEU A 118 15.44 21.43 13.53
CA LEU A 118 15.32 20.33 12.57
C LEU A 118 14.53 20.76 11.34
N VAL A 119 13.35 21.35 11.54
CA VAL A 119 12.48 21.84 10.45
C VAL A 119 13.19 22.90 9.62
N GLN A 120 13.89 23.85 10.26
CA GLN A 120 14.64 24.89 9.57
C GLN A 120 15.81 24.33 8.75
N VAL A 121 16.55 23.36 9.28
CA VAL A 121 17.63 22.67 8.55
C VAL A 121 17.08 21.89 7.35
N CYS A 122 15.99 21.14 7.54
CA CYS A 122 15.33 20.38 6.47
C CYS A 122 14.65 21.27 5.42
N SER A 123 14.39 22.53 5.74
CA SER A 123 13.83 23.51 4.80
C SER A 123 14.89 24.18 3.91
N LEU A 124 16.18 24.05 4.24
CA LEU A 124 17.28 24.61 3.43
C LEU A 124 17.32 24.03 2.00
N PRO A 125 18.02 24.69 1.06
CA PRO A 125 18.36 24.10 -0.22
C PRO A 125 18.98 22.70 -0.10
N ASP A 126 18.69 21.83 -1.07
CA ASP A 126 18.98 20.39 -1.03
C ASP A 126 20.42 20.06 -0.73
N ILE A 127 21.35 20.84 -1.29
CA ILE A 127 22.80 20.69 -1.11
C ILE A 127 23.16 20.84 0.37
N TYR A 128 22.58 21.82 1.06
CA TYR A 128 22.88 22.08 2.47
C TYR A 128 22.14 21.11 3.38
N ALA A 129 20.86 20.85 3.12
CA ALA A 129 20.06 19.93 3.91
C ALA A 129 20.67 18.51 3.88
N ALA A 130 21.05 18.02 2.70
CA ALA A 130 21.65 16.69 2.55
C ALA A 130 22.98 16.57 3.32
N GLU A 131 23.87 17.55 3.21
CA GLU A 131 25.18 17.51 3.86
C GLU A 131 25.09 17.57 5.39
N ILE A 132 24.21 18.43 5.91
CA ILE A 132 23.98 18.55 7.36
C ILE A 132 23.36 17.26 7.90
N ILE A 133 22.40 16.66 7.17
CA ILE A 133 21.79 15.39 7.57
C ILE A 133 22.80 14.26 7.52
N ASN A 134 23.67 14.18 6.51
CA ASN A 134 24.73 13.17 6.45
C ASN A 134 25.65 13.31 7.67
N THR A 135 26.12 14.52 7.97
CA THR A 135 26.96 14.79 9.14
C THR A 135 26.27 14.39 10.46
N LEU A 136 24.97 14.67 10.57
CA LEU A 136 24.19 14.32 11.76
C LEU A 136 23.97 12.81 11.89
N VAL A 137 23.64 12.12 10.79
CA VAL A 137 23.53 10.65 10.76
C VAL A 137 24.86 10.02 11.12
N ASP A 138 25.98 10.55 10.64
CA ASP A 138 27.32 10.02 10.91
C ASP A 138 27.82 10.31 12.34
N SER A 139 27.18 11.22 13.06
CA SER A 139 27.49 11.49 14.48
C SER A 139 27.08 10.33 15.42
N ASP A 140 27.63 10.34 16.64
CA ASP A 140 27.35 9.34 17.70
C ASP A 140 26.03 9.60 18.46
N VAL A 141 25.08 10.29 17.83
CA VAL A 141 23.77 10.56 18.43
C VAL A 141 22.90 9.32 18.30
N ASN A 142 22.59 8.71 19.45
CA ASN A 142 21.72 7.55 19.52
C ASN A 142 20.27 7.98 19.82
N LEU A 143 19.43 8.03 18.77
CA LEU A 143 17.98 8.27 18.91
C LEU A 143 17.30 7.19 19.76
N ASN A 144 17.81 5.96 19.73
CA ASN A 144 17.15 4.81 20.33
C ASN A 144 17.04 4.96 21.86
N LEU A 145 18.10 5.44 22.51
CA LEU A 145 18.06 5.67 23.96
C LEU A 145 17.08 6.78 24.38
N LYS A 146 16.76 7.72 23.47
CA LYS A 146 15.93 8.91 23.78
C LYS A 146 14.43 8.64 23.60
N CYS A 147 14.07 7.80 22.63
CA CYS A 147 12.68 7.54 22.28
C CYS A 147 11.96 6.61 23.29
N ARG A 148 12.69 5.80 24.07
CA ARG A 148 12.13 4.94 25.15
C ARG A 148 11.42 5.71 26.27
N GLN A 149 11.72 6.99 26.45
CA GLN A 149 11.20 7.82 27.54
C GLN A 149 10.07 8.77 27.10
N GLY A 150 9.73 8.79 25.80
CA GLY A 150 8.70 9.66 25.24
C GLY A 150 7.31 9.05 25.40
N ARG A 151 6.39 9.75 26.09
CA ARG A 151 5.00 9.29 26.27
C ARG A 151 4.08 9.55 25.07
N ASN A 152 4.57 10.19 24.01
CA ASN A 152 3.79 10.65 22.84
C ASN A 152 4.68 10.84 21.60
N VAL A 153 5.46 9.83 21.24
CA VAL A 153 6.37 9.89 20.08
C VAL A 153 5.61 10.14 18.78
N ARG A 154 4.53 9.38 18.54
CA ARG A 154 3.69 9.51 17.36
C ARG A 154 3.18 10.95 17.18
N ARG A 155 2.56 11.52 18.22
CA ARG A 155 2.07 12.92 18.19
C ARG A 155 3.16 13.95 17.95
N TRP A 156 4.39 13.67 18.43
CA TRP A 156 5.50 14.56 18.11
C TRP A 156 5.87 14.46 16.64
N LEU A 157 5.98 13.25 16.08
CA LEU A 157 6.26 13.05 14.66
C LEU A 157 5.18 13.69 13.78
N GLU A 158 3.89 13.47 14.09
CA GLU A 158 2.74 14.12 13.44
C GLU A 158 2.91 15.65 13.48
N SER A 159 3.21 16.22 14.65
CA SER A 159 3.43 17.67 14.75
C SER A 159 4.63 18.17 13.96
N VAL A 160 5.78 17.48 14.02
CA VAL A 160 7.00 17.92 13.30
C VAL A 160 6.84 17.80 11.79
N ILE A 161 6.23 16.71 11.31
CA ILE A 161 6.13 16.38 9.89
C ILE A 161 4.91 17.07 9.27
N ASP A 162 3.75 17.00 9.91
CA ASP A 162 2.51 17.48 9.30
C ASP A 162 2.27 18.96 9.59
N ASP A 163 2.45 19.41 10.84
CA ASP A 163 2.12 20.78 11.27
C ASP A 163 3.25 21.79 11.02
N GLU A 164 4.49 21.43 11.37
CA GLU A 164 5.62 22.38 11.40
C GLU A 164 6.34 22.49 10.03
N CYS A 165 6.36 21.42 9.24
CA CYS A 165 6.97 21.44 7.91
C CYS A 165 6.05 22.11 6.86
N GLN A 166 6.57 23.15 6.20
CA GLN A 166 5.80 23.93 5.21
C GLN A 166 5.83 23.36 3.78
N SER A 167 6.62 22.31 3.52
CA SER A 167 6.77 21.72 2.19
C SER A 167 7.02 20.22 2.25
N ASP A 168 6.58 19.48 1.23
CA ASP A 168 6.83 18.04 1.11
C ASP A 168 8.31 17.71 1.04
N LYS A 169 9.13 18.63 0.49
CA LYS A 169 10.58 18.56 0.55
C LYS A 169 11.10 18.54 1.99
N ALA A 170 10.65 19.47 2.82
CA ALA A 170 11.07 19.54 4.23
C ALA A 170 10.62 18.29 4.98
N ARG A 171 9.38 17.84 4.77
CA ARG A 171 8.85 16.57 5.30
C ARG A 171 9.75 15.39 4.94
N CYS A 172 10.12 15.27 3.67
CA CYS A 172 11.00 14.21 3.18
C CYS A 172 12.36 14.24 3.86
N TYR A 173 12.98 15.42 4.02
CA TYR A 173 14.27 15.53 4.70
C TYR A 173 14.20 15.21 6.19
N VAL A 174 13.11 15.56 6.87
CA VAL A 174 12.87 15.16 8.26
C VAL A 174 12.79 13.63 8.34
N LEU A 175 11.99 12.99 7.49
CA LEU A 175 11.88 11.53 7.42
C LEU A 175 13.22 10.86 7.13
N LEU A 176 13.95 11.33 6.10
CA LEU A 176 15.27 10.81 5.75
C LEU A 176 16.25 10.93 6.92
N CYS A 177 16.22 12.05 7.64
CA CYS A 177 17.09 12.28 8.79
C CYS A 177 16.78 11.30 9.93
N LEU A 178 15.53 11.28 10.40
CA LEU A 178 15.12 10.51 11.56
C LEU A 178 15.21 9.01 11.29
N SER A 179 14.74 8.54 10.13
CA SER A 179 14.81 7.12 9.77
C SER A 179 16.25 6.63 9.60
N ARG A 180 17.15 7.40 8.98
CA ARG A 180 18.57 6.99 8.85
C ARG A 180 19.29 6.97 10.19
N MET A 181 19.04 7.95 11.05
CA MET A 181 19.59 7.95 12.41
C MET A 181 19.05 6.77 13.24
N LEU A 182 17.78 6.41 13.07
CA LEU A 182 17.15 5.25 13.70
C LEU A 182 17.80 3.94 13.25
N LEU A 183 17.88 3.74 11.93
CA LEU A 183 18.46 2.56 11.29
C LEU A 183 19.94 2.36 11.66
N LYS A 184 20.75 3.43 11.65
CA LYS A 184 22.17 3.34 12.03
C LYS A 184 22.38 2.81 13.44
N ASN A 185 21.50 3.17 14.37
CA ASN A 185 21.62 2.80 15.78
C ASN A 185 20.84 1.53 16.13
N ALA A 186 20.12 0.93 15.18
CA ALA A 186 19.32 -0.26 15.41
C ALA A 186 20.21 -1.43 15.89
N PRO A 187 19.76 -2.21 16.87
CA PRO A 187 20.52 -3.35 17.36
C PRO A 187 20.75 -4.37 16.24
N THR A 188 21.90 -5.03 16.26
CA THR A 188 22.28 -6.07 15.28
C THR A 188 21.78 -7.47 15.64
N LYS A 189 21.08 -7.60 16.77
CA LYS A 189 20.48 -8.85 17.26
C LYS A 189 19.10 -8.55 17.86
N ARG A 190 18.20 -9.55 17.82
CA ARG A 190 16.88 -9.47 18.46
C ARG A 190 16.95 -9.12 19.96
N PRO A 191 15.95 -8.41 20.51
CA PRO A 191 14.81 -7.84 19.79
C PRO A 191 15.20 -6.59 18.99
N TRP A 192 14.84 -6.56 17.70
CA TRP A 192 15.23 -5.48 16.79
C TRP A 192 14.57 -4.15 17.19
N MET A 193 13.34 -4.26 17.68
CA MET A 193 12.51 -3.17 18.15
C MET A 193 12.65 -3.00 19.67
N GLU A 194 13.89 -2.94 20.16
CA GLU A 194 14.22 -2.50 21.53
C GLU A 194 13.63 -1.10 21.87
N LEU A 195 13.11 -0.39 20.87
CA LEU A 195 12.48 0.91 20.91
C LEU A 195 10.96 0.87 21.11
N SER A 196 10.36 2.05 21.25
CA SER A 196 8.92 2.18 21.00
C SER A 196 8.66 1.85 19.53
N SER A 197 7.94 0.77 19.27
CA SER A 197 7.41 0.40 17.95
C SER A 197 6.70 1.57 17.25
N GLN A 198 6.15 2.50 18.04
CA GLN A 198 5.52 3.71 17.52
C GLN A 198 6.45 4.57 16.68
N TYR A 199 7.74 4.66 17.01
CA TYR A 199 8.68 5.48 16.25
C TYR A 199 8.90 4.91 14.85
N TRP A 200 9.15 3.60 14.78
CA TRP A 200 9.35 2.86 13.53
C TRP A 200 8.10 2.93 12.64
N CYS A 201 6.94 2.61 13.21
CA CYS A 201 5.68 2.56 12.49
C CYS A 201 5.24 3.95 12.02
N SER A 202 5.40 4.98 12.87
CA SER A 202 5.04 6.34 12.50
C SER A 202 5.91 6.85 11.36
N LEU A 203 7.23 6.61 11.38
CA LEU A 203 8.09 6.98 10.26
C LEU A 203 7.75 6.22 8.97
N LEU A 204 7.41 4.94 9.06
CA LEU A 204 6.98 4.16 7.91
C LEU A 204 5.65 4.67 7.35
N GLU A 205 4.65 4.94 8.20
CA GLU A 205 3.35 5.49 7.81
C GLU A 205 3.50 6.84 7.09
N HIS A 206 4.29 7.77 7.64
CA HIS A 206 4.52 9.07 7.00
C HIS A 206 5.34 8.94 5.72
N ALA A 207 6.28 7.99 5.63
CA ALA A 207 7.01 7.72 4.39
C ALA A 207 6.07 7.23 3.29
N ASP A 208 5.16 6.31 3.63
CA ASP A 208 4.17 5.76 2.71
C ASP A 208 3.21 6.84 2.18
N GLN A 209 2.73 7.71 3.07
CA GLN A 209 1.84 8.82 2.71
C GLN A 209 2.53 9.90 1.86
N LEU A 210 3.82 10.14 2.08
CA LEU A 210 4.56 11.21 1.39
C LEU A 210 5.05 10.79 -0.01
N LEU A 211 5.34 9.51 -0.23
CA LEU A 211 5.90 9.01 -1.49
C LEU A 211 5.13 9.42 -2.76
N PRO A 212 3.78 9.38 -2.80
CA PRO A 212 3.02 9.83 -3.96
C PRO A 212 3.16 11.32 -4.29
N LEU A 213 3.58 12.14 -3.32
CA LEU A 213 3.65 13.60 -3.43
C LEU A 213 5.03 14.11 -3.88
N LEU A 214 6.05 13.27 -3.86
CA LEU A 214 7.45 13.67 -4.13
C LEU A 214 7.84 13.56 -5.61
N GLY A 215 8.71 14.46 -6.04
CA GLY A 215 9.45 14.35 -7.30
C GLY A 215 10.79 13.62 -7.16
N ASP A 216 11.33 13.14 -8.29
CA ASP A 216 12.68 12.56 -8.38
C ASP A 216 13.71 13.70 -8.26
N PRO A 217 14.76 13.63 -7.40
CA PRO A 217 15.42 12.45 -6.82
C PRO A 217 15.10 12.16 -5.34
N LEU A 218 14.30 12.99 -4.67
CA LEU A 218 13.99 12.80 -3.25
C LEU A 218 13.13 11.55 -3.04
N LYS A 219 12.23 11.27 -3.99
CA LYS A 219 11.42 10.06 -4.02
C LYS A 219 12.28 8.79 -3.93
N GLU A 220 13.27 8.63 -4.79
CA GLU A 220 14.20 7.48 -4.80
C GLU A 220 14.92 7.29 -3.45
N ARG A 221 15.37 8.39 -2.85
CA ARG A 221 16.02 8.33 -1.53
C ARG A 221 15.05 7.86 -0.45
N LEU A 222 13.80 8.31 -0.50
CA LEU A 222 12.78 7.90 0.46
C LEU A 222 12.35 6.44 0.25
N ILE A 223 12.26 5.95 -0.99
CA ILE A 223 12.00 4.54 -1.31
C ILE A 223 13.07 3.66 -0.65
N GLY A 224 14.35 3.99 -0.83
CA GLY A 224 15.44 3.22 -0.22
C GLY A 224 15.36 3.17 1.31
N VAL A 225 14.97 4.27 1.95
CA VAL A 225 14.78 4.31 3.41
C VAL A 225 13.52 3.56 3.85
N LYS A 226 12.42 3.66 3.10
CA LYS A 226 11.18 2.93 3.34
C LYS A 226 11.42 1.42 3.33
N ALA A 227 12.12 0.91 2.32
CA ALA A 227 12.46 -0.52 2.23
C ALA A 227 13.24 -1.03 3.46
N MET A 228 14.22 -0.24 3.95
CA MET A 228 14.95 -0.60 5.16
C MET A 228 14.08 -0.57 6.43
N LEU A 229 13.07 0.31 6.50
CA LEU A 229 12.09 0.31 7.59
C LEU A 229 11.16 -0.91 7.50
N GLU A 230 10.68 -1.23 6.30
CA GLU A 230 9.82 -2.40 6.04
C GLU A 230 10.52 -3.70 6.44
N GLU A 231 11.78 -3.86 6.06
CA GLU A 231 12.62 -5.00 6.44
C GLU A 231 12.66 -5.14 7.96
N LYS A 232 13.06 -4.07 8.68
CA LYS A 232 13.24 -4.12 10.14
C LYS A 232 11.93 -4.32 10.89
N ILE A 233 10.83 -3.73 10.42
CA ILE A 233 9.51 -3.85 11.04
C ILE A 233 8.94 -5.25 10.76
N GLY A 234 9.04 -5.73 9.52
CA GLY A 234 8.56 -7.06 9.12
C GLY A 234 9.28 -8.20 9.84
N GLU A 235 10.61 -8.10 10.01
CA GLU A 235 11.39 -9.07 10.78
C GLU A 235 10.92 -9.21 12.25
N SER A 236 10.33 -8.14 12.81
CA SER A 236 9.84 -8.04 14.19
C SER A 236 8.31 -7.97 14.28
N LEU A 237 7.57 -8.36 13.22
CA LEU A 237 6.12 -8.13 13.16
C LEU A 237 5.34 -8.77 14.33
N ASN A 238 5.84 -9.89 14.84
CA ASN A 238 5.29 -10.62 15.99
C ASN A 238 5.63 -10.00 17.36
N GLU A 239 6.40 -8.92 17.39
CA GLU A 239 6.76 -8.20 18.62
C GLU A 239 5.91 -6.92 18.76
N MET A 240 4.91 -6.70 17.89
CA MET A 240 4.22 -5.43 17.71
C MET A 240 2.78 -5.36 18.27
N ASP A 241 2.32 -6.45 18.91
CA ASP A 241 0.93 -6.91 19.15
C ASP A 241 -0.17 -5.93 19.59
N GLU A 242 0.13 -4.65 19.85
CA GLU A 242 -0.87 -3.61 20.14
C GLU A 242 -0.84 -2.42 19.20
N TYR A 243 0.32 -2.08 18.63
CA TYR A 243 0.51 -0.82 17.94
C TYR A 243 0.32 -0.92 16.44
N LEU A 244 0.56 -2.08 15.82
CA LEU A 244 0.42 -2.25 14.37
C LEU A 244 -0.95 -1.77 13.87
N ARG A 245 -2.00 -2.07 14.65
CA ARG A 245 -3.40 -1.71 14.37
C ARG A 245 -3.70 -0.21 14.39
N ASP A 246 -2.84 0.59 14.99
CA ASP A 246 -3.03 2.04 15.07
C ASP A 246 -2.49 2.78 13.84
N TYR A 247 -1.73 2.10 12.97
CA TYR A 247 -1.10 2.70 11.78
C TYR A 247 -1.84 2.32 10.51
N LYS A 248 -1.90 3.26 9.57
CA LYS A 248 -2.56 3.09 8.28
C LYS A 248 -1.53 2.82 7.19
N PHE A 249 -0.93 1.64 7.21
CA PHE A 249 -0.07 1.21 6.10
C PHE A 249 -0.91 1.00 4.84
N GLY A 250 -0.36 1.31 3.67
CA GLY A 250 -0.93 0.90 2.39
C GLY A 250 -0.79 -0.60 2.14
N PRO A 251 -1.56 -1.19 1.19
CA PRO A 251 -1.51 -2.62 0.89
C PRO A 251 -0.12 -3.13 0.50
N ASP A 252 0.62 -2.35 -0.30
CA ASP A 252 1.97 -2.72 -0.75
C ASP A 252 2.95 -2.77 0.42
N THR A 253 2.88 -1.77 1.31
CA THR A 253 3.67 -1.73 2.55
C THR A 253 3.35 -2.92 3.44
N LEU A 254 2.07 -3.22 3.66
CA LEU A 254 1.66 -4.38 4.46
C LEU A 254 2.17 -5.69 3.84
N MET A 255 2.10 -5.83 2.52
CA MET A 255 2.62 -7.00 1.80
C MET A 255 4.12 -7.16 2.06
N SER A 256 4.92 -6.10 1.93
CA SER A 256 6.36 -6.15 2.23
C SER A 256 6.63 -6.56 3.68
N LEU A 257 5.89 -6.00 4.66
CA LEU A 257 6.04 -6.40 6.07
C LEU A 257 5.77 -7.90 6.28
N VAL A 258 4.71 -8.43 5.65
CA VAL A 258 4.34 -9.84 5.72
C VAL A 258 5.40 -10.71 5.04
N GLU A 259 5.89 -10.32 3.86
CA GLU A 259 6.94 -11.07 3.15
C GLU A 259 8.22 -11.19 3.99
N TYR A 260 8.67 -10.09 4.60
CA TYR A 260 9.81 -10.14 5.52
C TYR A 260 9.56 -11.05 6.71
N TYR A 261 8.39 -10.95 7.34
CA TYR A 261 8.00 -11.82 8.46
C TYR A 261 8.03 -13.31 8.10
N ILE A 262 7.42 -13.68 6.96
CA ILE A 262 7.37 -15.07 6.49
C ILE A 262 8.78 -15.55 6.07
N SER A 263 9.58 -14.70 5.43
CA SER A 263 10.93 -15.04 4.98
C SER A 263 11.90 -15.38 6.10
N MET A 264 11.68 -14.84 7.30
CA MET A 264 12.50 -15.14 8.48
C MET A 264 12.37 -16.60 8.91
N GLY A 265 11.19 -17.22 8.75
CA GLY A 265 10.93 -18.61 9.12
C GLY A 265 11.02 -18.93 10.62
N GLU A 266 11.21 -17.93 11.48
CA GLU A 266 11.35 -18.05 12.94
C GLU A 266 10.04 -17.68 13.68
N TYR A 267 8.90 -18.24 13.27
CA TYR A 267 7.59 -17.97 13.89
C TYR A 267 7.03 -19.20 14.63
N THR A 268 6.17 -18.94 15.61
CA THR A 268 5.35 -19.98 16.27
C THR A 268 4.00 -20.05 15.58
N GLU A 269 3.27 -21.16 15.72
CA GLU A 269 1.91 -21.27 15.18
C GLU A 269 1.00 -20.16 15.73
N GLN A 270 1.15 -19.85 17.03
CA GLN A 270 0.39 -18.77 17.68
C GLN A 270 0.70 -17.39 17.10
N SER A 271 1.99 -17.03 16.91
CA SER A 271 2.31 -15.71 16.36
C SER A 271 1.92 -15.57 14.90
N LEU A 272 1.98 -16.67 14.14
CA LEU A 272 1.50 -16.72 12.77
C LEU A 272 -0.03 -16.50 12.70
N GLU A 273 -0.79 -17.10 13.62
CA GLU A 273 -2.24 -16.92 13.72
C GLU A 273 -2.62 -15.49 14.10
N GLU A 274 -1.95 -14.92 15.11
CA GLU A 274 -2.19 -13.55 15.58
C GLU A 274 -1.94 -12.53 14.45
N ILE A 275 -0.82 -12.67 13.72
CA ILE A 275 -0.49 -11.78 12.60
C ILE A 275 -1.45 -11.98 11.43
N ALA A 276 -1.79 -13.22 11.07
CA ALA A 276 -2.77 -13.48 10.01
C ALA A 276 -4.12 -12.82 10.33
N GLY A 277 -4.57 -12.92 11.59
CA GLY A 277 -5.77 -12.25 12.06
C GLY A 277 -5.71 -10.71 12.00
N ASP A 278 -4.54 -10.12 12.28
CA ASP A 278 -4.34 -8.67 12.13
C ASP A 278 -4.34 -8.26 10.65
N VAL A 279 -3.71 -9.03 9.76
CA VAL A 279 -3.76 -8.80 8.31
C VAL A 279 -5.20 -8.91 7.79
N ASP A 280 -6.01 -9.84 8.29
CA ASP A 280 -7.40 -9.98 7.89
C ASP A 280 -8.24 -8.75 8.27
N ARG A 281 -7.91 -8.09 9.39
CA ARG A 281 -8.53 -6.80 9.78
C ARG A 281 -8.12 -5.68 8.84
N PHE A 282 -6.86 -5.63 8.41
CA PHE A 282 -6.40 -4.69 7.39
C PHE A 282 -7.11 -4.93 6.05
N LEU A 283 -7.26 -6.18 5.62
CA LEU A 283 -8.00 -6.53 4.40
C LEU A 283 -9.45 -6.05 4.45
N TRP A 284 -10.13 -6.23 5.59
CA TRP A 284 -11.47 -5.67 5.80
C TRP A 284 -11.47 -4.14 5.70
N PHE A 285 -10.53 -3.48 6.36
CA PHE A 285 -10.39 -2.02 6.32
C PHE A 285 -10.18 -1.50 4.88
N TYR A 286 -9.26 -2.10 4.13
CA TYR A 286 -9.00 -1.72 2.76
C TYR A 286 -10.18 -1.98 1.81
N ALA A 287 -10.86 -3.12 1.97
CA ALA A 287 -12.07 -3.42 1.21
C ALA A 287 -13.18 -2.39 1.49
N ASN A 288 -13.30 -1.95 2.74
CA ASN A 288 -14.27 -0.93 3.12
C ASN A 288 -13.93 0.46 2.56
N GLU A 289 -12.65 0.84 2.54
CA GLU A 289 -12.18 2.11 1.98
C GLU A 289 -11.97 2.09 0.44
N CYS A 290 -12.14 0.92 -0.20
CA CYS A 290 -11.87 0.71 -1.62
C CYS A 290 -10.42 1.06 -2.01
N SER A 291 -9.47 0.78 -1.12
CA SER A 291 -8.06 1.17 -1.25
C SER A 291 -7.13 0.01 -1.64
N ILE A 292 -7.67 -1.15 -2.01
CA ILE A 292 -6.91 -2.35 -2.41
C ILE A 292 -7.43 -2.91 -3.75
N SER A 293 -6.51 -3.43 -4.57
CA SER A 293 -6.83 -4.18 -5.79
C SER A 293 -7.12 -5.65 -5.48
N VAL A 294 -7.83 -6.34 -6.39
CA VAL A 294 -8.11 -7.78 -6.24
C VAL A 294 -6.82 -8.60 -6.15
N ASP A 295 -5.82 -8.30 -6.98
CA ASP A 295 -4.53 -9.00 -6.97
C ASP A 295 -3.76 -8.83 -5.66
N ALA A 296 -3.72 -7.61 -5.11
CA ALA A 296 -3.07 -7.33 -3.83
C ALA A 296 -3.80 -8.04 -2.68
N PHE A 297 -5.14 -8.06 -2.70
CA PHE A 297 -5.95 -8.79 -1.74
C PHE A 297 -5.62 -10.29 -1.76
N ILE A 298 -5.63 -10.90 -2.94
CA ILE A 298 -5.31 -12.32 -3.14
C ILE A 298 -3.89 -12.62 -2.65
N SER A 299 -2.92 -11.75 -2.97
CA SER A 299 -1.52 -11.91 -2.59
C SER A 299 -1.33 -11.91 -1.08
N LEU A 300 -1.97 -10.97 -0.37
CA LEU A 300 -1.94 -10.89 1.10
C LEU A 300 -2.57 -12.12 1.76
N VAL A 301 -3.69 -12.64 1.25
CA VAL A 301 -4.30 -13.86 1.80
C VAL A 301 -3.38 -15.07 1.60
N LYS A 302 -2.79 -15.21 0.40
CA LYS A 302 -1.91 -16.33 0.02
C LYS A 302 -0.51 -16.26 0.62
N ALA A 303 -0.09 -15.11 1.16
CA ALA A 303 1.19 -14.98 1.85
C ALA A 303 1.30 -15.87 3.09
N PHE A 304 0.15 -16.27 3.67
CA PHE A 304 0.09 -17.17 4.81
C PHE A 304 -0.29 -18.60 4.40
N PRO A 305 0.24 -19.63 5.08
CA PRO A 305 -0.20 -21.00 4.86
C PRO A 305 -1.66 -21.20 5.28
N PRO A 306 -2.40 -22.17 4.72
CA PRO A 306 -3.80 -22.41 5.07
C PRO A 306 -4.03 -22.72 6.55
N SER A 307 -3.02 -23.25 7.26
CA SER A 307 -3.07 -23.53 8.70
C SER A 307 -2.93 -22.30 9.59
N ALA A 308 -2.57 -21.13 9.04
CA ALA A 308 -2.38 -19.91 9.83
C ALA A 308 -3.69 -19.29 10.34
N ARG A 309 -4.83 -19.75 9.83
CA ARG A 309 -6.13 -19.16 10.17
C ARG A 309 -7.08 -20.24 10.65
N ASP A 310 -7.65 -20.05 11.84
CA ASP A 310 -8.68 -20.93 12.38
C ASP A 310 -10.10 -20.48 12.02
N CYS A 311 -10.27 -19.22 11.63
CA CYS A 311 -11.55 -18.63 11.26
C CYS A 311 -11.42 -17.79 9.99
N HIS A 312 -12.36 -17.95 9.06
CA HIS A 312 -12.39 -17.22 7.78
C HIS A 312 -13.47 -16.13 7.71
N ASP A 313 -14.21 -15.88 8.79
CA ASP A 313 -15.34 -14.93 8.80
C ASP A 313 -14.95 -13.51 8.39
N THR A 314 -13.79 -13.02 8.87
CA THR A 314 -13.30 -11.66 8.56
C THR A 314 -12.94 -11.52 7.09
N ILE A 315 -12.23 -12.50 6.51
CA ILE A 315 -11.88 -12.50 5.09
C ILE A 315 -13.11 -12.64 4.22
N TYR A 316 -14.04 -13.54 4.60
CA TYR A 316 -15.30 -13.71 3.88
C TYR A 316 -16.06 -12.38 3.80
N GLY A 317 -16.19 -11.68 4.93
CA GLY A 317 -16.78 -10.35 4.96
C GLY A 317 -16.00 -9.35 4.08
N ALA A 318 -14.68 -9.37 4.13
CA ALA A 318 -13.85 -8.45 3.36
C ALA A 318 -14.03 -8.67 1.85
N ILE A 319 -14.19 -9.92 1.41
CA ILE A 319 -14.52 -10.27 0.02
C ILE A 319 -15.94 -9.79 -0.34
N GLU A 320 -16.94 -10.05 0.51
CA GLU A 320 -18.31 -9.53 0.28
C GLU A 320 -18.27 -8.01 0.06
N LYS A 321 -17.52 -7.32 0.92
CA LYS A 321 -17.37 -5.87 0.86
C LYS A 321 -16.65 -5.45 -0.42
N LEU A 322 -15.50 -6.03 -0.73
CA LEU A 322 -14.70 -5.73 -1.92
C LEU A 322 -15.49 -5.91 -3.21
N ILE A 323 -16.22 -7.02 -3.35
CA ILE A 323 -17.05 -7.27 -4.53
C ILE A 323 -18.22 -6.29 -4.60
N SER A 324 -18.84 -5.96 -3.47
CA SER A 324 -19.96 -5.01 -3.44
C SER A 324 -19.56 -3.58 -3.81
N THR A 325 -18.30 -3.20 -3.55
CA THR A 325 -17.78 -1.85 -3.81
C THR A 325 -17.01 -1.75 -5.12
N ALA A 326 -16.59 -2.87 -5.72
CA ALA A 326 -15.85 -2.90 -6.97
C ALA A 326 -16.77 -2.86 -8.20
N PRO A 327 -16.87 -1.74 -8.94
CA PRO A 327 -17.73 -1.64 -10.11
C PRO A 327 -17.29 -2.50 -11.30
N ASN A 328 -16.06 -3.04 -11.28
CA ASN A 328 -15.41 -3.73 -12.42
C ASN A 328 -14.96 -5.17 -12.11
N CYS A 329 -15.35 -5.77 -10.98
CA CYS A 329 -14.91 -7.11 -10.61
C CYS A 329 -15.55 -8.17 -11.53
N SER A 330 -14.72 -8.80 -12.36
CA SER A 330 -15.11 -9.82 -13.34
C SER A 330 -15.58 -11.11 -12.65
N ALA A 331 -16.32 -11.95 -13.39
CA ALA A 331 -16.77 -13.24 -12.86
C ALA A 331 -15.60 -14.17 -12.47
N GLU A 332 -14.47 -14.10 -13.19
CA GLU A 332 -13.27 -14.86 -12.90
C GLU A 332 -12.60 -14.37 -11.60
N GLU A 333 -12.48 -13.05 -11.41
CA GLU A 333 -11.95 -12.47 -10.17
C GLU A 333 -12.83 -12.79 -8.97
N GLN A 334 -14.16 -12.72 -9.11
CA GLN A 334 -15.09 -13.13 -8.05
C GLN A 334 -14.91 -14.60 -7.69
N GLN A 335 -14.78 -15.48 -8.70
CA GLN A 335 -14.53 -16.90 -8.47
C GLN A 335 -13.21 -17.13 -7.74
N GLN A 336 -12.14 -16.42 -8.13
CA GLN A 336 -10.84 -16.49 -7.48
C GLN A 336 -10.89 -16.02 -6.02
N LEU A 337 -11.55 -14.90 -5.75
CA LEU A 337 -11.72 -14.39 -4.40
C LEU A 337 -12.47 -15.40 -3.52
N TRP A 338 -13.62 -15.90 -4.01
CA TRP A 338 -14.40 -16.90 -3.27
C TRP A 338 -13.65 -18.21 -3.05
N SER A 339 -12.71 -18.59 -3.93
CA SER A 339 -11.89 -19.80 -3.77
C SER A 339 -10.88 -19.73 -2.63
N LEU A 340 -10.63 -18.54 -2.06
CA LEU A 340 -9.75 -18.36 -0.91
C LEU A 340 -10.36 -18.85 0.41
N ILE A 341 -11.68 -19.08 0.44
CA ILE A 341 -12.42 -19.35 1.67
C ILE A 341 -12.64 -20.85 1.84
N ASP A 342 -11.99 -21.40 2.86
CA ASP A 342 -12.36 -22.70 3.43
C ASP A 342 -13.69 -22.58 4.21
N HIS A 343 -14.74 -23.22 3.70
CA HIS A 343 -16.07 -23.19 4.31
C HIS A 343 -16.15 -23.95 5.64
N PHE A 344 -15.21 -24.84 5.94
CA PHE A 344 -15.14 -25.51 7.24
C PHE A 344 -14.61 -24.58 8.35
N LYS A 345 -13.97 -23.47 7.97
CA LYS A 345 -13.45 -22.43 8.88
C LYS A 345 -14.40 -21.25 9.04
N LEU A 346 -15.60 -21.33 8.47
CA LEU A 346 -16.64 -20.34 8.65
C LEU A 346 -17.50 -20.68 9.86
N SER A 347 -17.92 -19.67 10.61
CA SER A 347 -18.93 -19.87 11.64
C SER A 347 -20.28 -20.27 11.01
N PRO A 348 -21.17 -20.98 11.73
CA PRO A 348 -22.40 -21.51 11.14
C PRO A 348 -23.28 -20.46 10.45
N SER A 349 -23.39 -19.27 11.03
CA SER A 349 -24.17 -18.16 10.46
C SER A 349 -23.54 -17.56 9.20
N VAL A 350 -22.22 -17.49 9.14
CA VAL A 350 -21.49 -17.00 7.96
C VAL A 350 -21.50 -18.06 6.86
N ASN A 351 -21.33 -19.33 7.21
CA ASN A 351 -21.42 -20.45 6.27
C ASN A 351 -22.80 -20.52 5.61
N GLU A 352 -23.90 -20.35 6.36
CA GLU A 352 -25.25 -20.29 5.78
C GLU A 352 -25.38 -19.15 4.75
N ARG A 353 -24.82 -17.97 5.04
CA ARG A 353 -24.80 -16.85 4.09
C ARG A 353 -23.95 -17.19 2.85
N ALA A 354 -22.78 -17.79 3.05
CA ALA A 354 -21.89 -18.21 1.97
C ALA A 354 -22.57 -19.22 1.03
N LEU A 355 -23.27 -20.23 1.58
CA LEU A 355 -23.98 -21.23 0.79
C LEU A 355 -25.20 -20.67 0.04
N ASN A 356 -25.74 -19.54 0.47
CA ASN A 356 -26.78 -18.81 -0.27
C ASN A 356 -26.22 -17.98 -1.45
N ASN A 357 -24.91 -17.80 -1.54
CA ASN A 357 -24.26 -17.16 -2.69
C ASN A 357 -24.04 -18.20 -3.80
N PRO A 358 -24.67 -18.03 -4.98
CA PRO A 358 -24.59 -19.02 -6.06
C PRO A 358 -23.17 -19.17 -6.64
N VAL A 359 -22.36 -18.10 -6.65
CA VAL A 359 -20.99 -18.14 -7.16
C VAL A 359 -20.11 -18.97 -6.20
N PHE A 360 -20.25 -18.73 -4.90
CA PHE A 360 -19.56 -19.51 -3.86
C PHE A 360 -19.95 -20.99 -3.92
N LEU A 361 -21.25 -21.28 -3.94
CA LEU A 361 -21.78 -22.66 -3.99
C LEU A 361 -21.40 -23.40 -5.29
N SER A 362 -21.17 -22.68 -6.39
CA SER A 362 -20.81 -23.29 -7.68
C SER A 362 -19.40 -23.88 -7.72
N GLN A 363 -18.57 -23.60 -6.70
CA GLN A 363 -17.26 -24.21 -6.58
C GLN A 363 -17.35 -25.74 -6.42
N PRO A 364 -16.62 -26.53 -7.22
CA PRO A 364 -16.72 -27.99 -7.20
C PRO A 364 -16.50 -28.60 -5.81
N GLU A 365 -15.50 -28.10 -5.08
CA GLU A 365 -15.10 -28.61 -3.76
C GLU A 365 -16.19 -28.34 -2.70
N ILE A 366 -16.83 -27.17 -2.77
CA ILE A 366 -17.93 -26.78 -1.89
C ILE A 366 -19.20 -27.58 -2.22
N LEU A 367 -19.51 -27.75 -3.50
CA LEU A 367 -20.69 -28.50 -3.91
C LEU A 367 -20.56 -29.98 -3.51
N GLU A 368 -19.38 -30.56 -3.68
CA GLU A 368 -19.08 -31.92 -3.24
C GLU A 368 -19.26 -32.07 -1.72
N SER A 369 -18.69 -31.16 -0.92
CA SER A 369 -18.77 -31.23 0.54
C SER A 369 -20.22 -31.13 1.06
N VAL A 370 -21.00 -30.21 0.48
CA VAL A 370 -22.42 -30.02 0.82
C VAL A 370 -23.25 -31.25 0.44
N LEU A 371 -23.02 -31.83 -0.74
CA LEU A 371 -23.71 -33.04 -1.19
C LEU A 371 -23.36 -34.26 -0.33
N LEU A 372 -22.09 -34.42 0.05
CA LEU A 372 -21.66 -35.48 0.95
C LEU A 372 -22.31 -35.34 2.33
N HIS A 373 -22.36 -34.12 2.89
CA HIS A 373 -23.04 -33.86 4.15
C HIS A 373 -24.53 -34.23 4.08
N HIS A 374 -25.25 -33.78 3.05
CA HIS A 374 -26.66 -34.14 2.87
C HIS A 374 -26.88 -35.64 2.69
N SER A 375 -25.99 -36.32 1.96
CA SER A 375 -26.00 -37.78 1.81
C SER A 375 -25.87 -38.49 3.16
N GLN A 376 -24.96 -38.01 4.02
CA GLN A 376 -24.74 -38.60 5.35
C GLN A 376 -25.92 -38.34 6.29
N GLU A 377 -26.50 -37.14 6.27
CA GLU A 377 -27.69 -36.81 7.07
C GLU A 377 -28.89 -37.66 6.64
N LEU A 378 -29.11 -37.82 5.33
CA LEU A 378 -30.17 -38.70 4.82
C LEU A 378 -30.00 -40.17 5.23
N ALA A 379 -28.76 -40.63 5.43
CA ALA A 379 -28.47 -41.97 5.90
C ALA A 379 -28.73 -42.19 7.40
N LYS A 380 -28.77 -41.11 8.22
CA LYS A 380 -28.98 -41.18 9.67
C LYS A 380 -30.46 -41.18 10.10
N VAL A 381 -31.38 -40.78 9.23
CA VAL A 381 -32.80 -40.60 9.59
C VAL A 381 -33.54 -41.94 9.63
N ASP A 382 -34.14 -42.25 10.78
CA ASP A 382 -34.95 -43.45 11.00
C ASP A 382 -36.18 -43.55 10.07
N ASP A 383 -36.59 -44.79 9.84
CA ASP A 383 -37.48 -45.21 8.76
C ASP A 383 -38.95 -44.79 8.98
N THR A 384 -39.24 -43.51 8.73
CA THR A 384 -40.59 -42.92 8.74
C THR A 384 -41.13 -42.68 7.32
N ASP A 385 -42.40 -42.30 7.16
CA ASP A 385 -43.21 -42.31 5.93
C ASP A 385 -42.67 -41.57 4.66
N GLY A 386 -41.47 -40.98 4.69
CA GLY A 386 -40.79 -40.30 3.57
C GLY A 386 -39.84 -41.15 2.71
N ARG A 387 -39.86 -42.48 2.79
CA ARG A 387 -38.88 -43.39 2.15
C ARG A 387 -38.63 -43.16 0.66
N HIS A 388 -39.68 -42.92 -0.12
CA HIS A 388 -39.55 -42.79 -1.58
C HIS A 388 -38.79 -41.53 -1.98
N LEU A 389 -39.13 -40.38 -1.38
CA LEU A 389 -38.46 -39.12 -1.64
C LEU A 389 -37.01 -39.15 -1.18
N ARG A 390 -36.72 -39.73 0.00
CA ARG A 390 -35.35 -39.94 0.49
C ARG A 390 -34.51 -40.77 -0.48
N HIS A 391 -35.04 -41.90 -0.98
CA HIS A 391 -34.33 -42.74 -1.94
C HIS A 391 -34.08 -42.02 -3.28
N ILE A 392 -35.04 -41.20 -3.75
CA ILE A 392 -34.86 -40.37 -4.94
C ILE A 392 -33.76 -39.33 -4.71
N MET A 393 -33.82 -38.58 -3.60
CA MET A 393 -32.80 -37.58 -3.26
C MET A 393 -31.42 -38.21 -3.13
N GLN A 394 -31.31 -39.36 -2.46
CA GLN A 394 -30.05 -40.09 -2.33
C GLN A 394 -29.47 -40.52 -3.68
N LYS A 395 -30.32 -41.00 -4.60
CA LYS A 395 -29.89 -41.34 -5.96
C LYS A 395 -29.41 -40.12 -6.74
N VAL A 396 -30.12 -39.00 -6.64
CA VAL A 396 -29.74 -37.74 -7.30
C VAL A 396 -28.41 -37.24 -6.75
N ILE A 397 -28.25 -37.19 -5.43
CA ILE A 397 -26.99 -36.78 -4.78
C ILE A 397 -25.83 -37.67 -5.22
N ASN A 398 -26.00 -38.99 -5.19
CA ASN A 398 -24.95 -39.93 -5.61
C ASN A 398 -24.60 -39.78 -7.11
N ALA A 399 -25.58 -39.47 -7.96
CA ALA A 399 -25.34 -39.19 -9.37
C ALA A 399 -24.57 -37.87 -9.56
N SER A 400 -24.95 -36.81 -8.83
CA SER A 400 -24.25 -35.51 -8.85
C SER A 400 -22.81 -35.63 -8.37
N LEU A 401 -22.55 -36.39 -7.30
CA LEU A 401 -21.19 -36.66 -6.81
C LEU A 401 -20.33 -37.37 -7.86
N LYS A 402 -20.87 -38.39 -8.52
CA LYS A 402 -20.16 -39.07 -9.63
C LYS A 402 -19.88 -38.13 -10.80
N LEU A 403 -20.79 -37.21 -11.10
CA LEU A 403 -20.59 -36.21 -12.15
C LEU A 403 -19.47 -35.21 -11.76
N LEU A 404 -19.42 -34.79 -10.50
CA LEU A 404 -18.35 -33.93 -9.99
C LEU A 404 -16.98 -34.62 -10.05
N GLU A 405 -16.92 -35.88 -9.61
CA GLU A 405 -15.70 -36.70 -9.66
C GLU A 405 -15.18 -36.84 -11.10
N GLU A 406 -16.07 -37.15 -12.05
CA GLU A 406 -15.74 -37.25 -13.47
C GLU A 406 -15.31 -35.90 -14.07
N ASN A 407 -15.94 -34.80 -13.67
CA ASN A 407 -15.55 -33.45 -14.11
C ASN A 407 -14.16 -33.05 -13.59
N SER A 408 -13.88 -33.34 -12.32
CA SER A 408 -12.55 -33.17 -11.71
C SER A 408 -11.48 -33.99 -12.44
N ARG A 409 -11.80 -35.25 -12.78
CA ARG A 409 -10.92 -36.10 -13.58
C ARG A 409 -10.64 -35.49 -14.96
N ARG A 410 -11.69 -35.10 -15.70
CA ARG A 410 -11.54 -34.48 -17.03
C ARG A 410 -10.74 -33.18 -16.98
N SER A 411 -10.95 -32.37 -15.95
CA SER A 411 -10.21 -31.12 -15.77
C SER A 411 -8.70 -31.37 -15.59
N ARG A 412 -8.31 -32.42 -14.85
CA ARG A 412 -6.91 -32.86 -14.74
C ARG A 412 -6.35 -33.35 -16.07
N GLU A 413 -7.11 -34.13 -16.82
CA GLU A 413 -6.70 -34.59 -18.16
C GLU A 413 -6.50 -33.41 -19.13
N ILE A 414 -7.37 -32.39 -19.07
CA ILE A 414 -7.22 -31.16 -19.88
C ILE A 414 -5.96 -30.38 -19.49
N LEU A 415 -5.69 -30.19 -18.20
CA LEU A 415 -4.48 -29.49 -17.72
C LEU A 415 -3.20 -30.20 -18.17
N GLU A 416 -3.18 -31.53 -18.06
CA GLU A 416 -2.06 -32.33 -18.52
C GLU A 416 -1.87 -32.24 -20.04
N LEU A 417 -2.95 -32.27 -20.82
CA LEU A 417 -2.91 -32.06 -22.27
C LEU A 417 -2.43 -30.64 -22.63
N GLN A 418 -2.87 -29.61 -21.91
CA GLN A 418 -2.40 -28.23 -22.08
C GLN A 418 -0.90 -28.12 -21.80
N ARG A 419 -0.42 -28.76 -20.73
CA ARG A 419 1.01 -28.84 -20.40
C ARG A 419 1.80 -29.51 -21.53
N GLN A 420 1.35 -30.68 -21.99
CA GLN A 420 1.98 -31.40 -23.11
C GLN A 420 1.98 -30.57 -24.40
N TYR A 421 0.90 -29.84 -24.68
CA TYR A 421 0.82 -28.96 -25.84
C TYR A 421 1.77 -27.76 -25.72
N GLY A 422 1.91 -27.19 -24.52
CA GLY A 422 2.90 -26.16 -24.20
C GLY A 422 4.34 -26.64 -24.41
N GLU A 423 4.66 -27.87 -23.96
CA GLU A 423 5.96 -28.50 -24.18
C GLU A 423 6.24 -28.72 -25.67
N LEU A 424 5.26 -29.21 -26.45
CA LEU A 424 5.39 -29.40 -27.90
C LEU A 424 5.58 -28.08 -28.66
N LEU A 425 4.90 -27.01 -28.27
CA LEU A 425 5.08 -25.67 -28.83
C LEU A 425 6.44 -25.07 -28.43
N GLY A 426 6.88 -25.29 -27.19
CA GLY A 426 8.22 -24.90 -26.72
C GLY A 426 9.34 -25.63 -27.46
N CYS A 427 9.16 -26.92 -27.77
CA CYS A 427 10.07 -27.70 -28.61
C CYS A 427 10.09 -27.23 -30.07
N ARG A 428 9.01 -26.64 -30.58
CA ARG A 428 8.97 -26.08 -31.94
C ARG A 428 9.87 -24.84 -32.11
N SER A 429 10.10 -24.09 -31.03
CA SER A 429 11.10 -23.00 -31.00
C SER A 429 12.55 -23.50 -30.93
N GLN A 430 12.79 -24.78 -30.61
CA GLN A 430 14.13 -25.39 -30.63
C GLN A 430 14.43 -26.18 -31.92
N MET A 431 13.41 -26.46 -32.75
CA MET A 431 13.56 -27.16 -34.04
C MET A 431 13.60 -26.22 -35.26
N LEU A 432 13.50 -24.91 -35.06
CA LEU A 432 13.71 -23.89 -36.10
C LEU A 432 14.97 -23.08 -35.76
N ASN A 433 16.13 -23.70 -35.96
CA ASN A 433 17.37 -22.97 -36.13
C ASN A 433 17.36 -22.35 -37.55
N PRO A 434 17.50 -21.02 -37.72
CA PRO A 434 17.32 -20.36 -39.01
C PRO A 434 18.61 -20.36 -39.83
N GLU A 435 19.07 -21.52 -40.31
CA GLU A 435 20.13 -21.59 -41.33
C GLU A 435 19.86 -22.74 -42.28
N GLY A 436 19.49 -22.43 -43.53
CA GLY A 436 19.58 -23.36 -44.65
C GLY A 436 18.30 -23.76 -45.38
N ILE A 437 17.43 -22.81 -45.76
CA ILE A 437 16.54 -22.99 -46.92
C ILE A 437 16.55 -21.71 -47.78
N VAL A 438 17.66 -21.51 -48.48
CA VAL A 438 17.74 -20.70 -49.70
C VAL A 438 18.30 -21.63 -50.78
N ASP A 439 17.47 -22.55 -51.26
CA ASP A 439 17.58 -23.19 -52.57
C ASP A 439 16.58 -24.34 -52.65
N LEU A 440 15.40 -24.11 -53.22
CA LEU A 440 14.56 -25.14 -53.91
C LEU A 440 13.22 -24.59 -54.43
N LEU A 441 13.14 -23.31 -54.82
CA LEU A 441 12.02 -22.77 -55.59
C LEU A 441 12.52 -22.02 -56.82
N GLY A 442 13.32 -22.72 -57.63
CA GLY A 442 13.76 -22.26 -58.93
C GLY A 442 13.93 -23.45 -59.85
N LYS A 443 13.06 -23.55 -60.86
CA LYS A 443 13.04 -24.51 -61.98
C LYS A 443 12.22 -25.78 -61.73
N GLN A 444 10.94 -25.71 -62.07
CA GLN A 444 10.42 -26.51 -63.19
C GLN A 444 9.16 -25.85 -63.76
N HIS A 445 9.37 -25.06 -64.81
CA HIS A 445 8.34 -24.62 -65.72
C HIS A 445 8.44 -25.48 -66.99
N HIS A 446 7.27 -25.88 -67.49
CA HIS A 446 6.93 -26.32 -68.85
C HIS A 446 6.85 -27.83 -69.19
N SER A 447 5.61 -28.31 -69.23
CA SER A 447 4.93 -28.86 -70.43
C SER A 447 3.47 -29.16 -70.01
N ASN A 448 2.38 -28.94 -70.73
CA ASN A 448 2.10 -28.48 -72.09
C ASN A 448 0.67 -27.87 -72.14
N LEU A 449 0.44 -27.11 -73.20
CA LEU A 449 -0.73 -26.29 -73.52
C LEU A 449 -1.98 -27.06 -74.03
N SER A 450 -3.10 -26.32 -73.97
CA SER A 450 -4.35 -26.42 -74.75
C SER A 450 -5.40 -27.41 -74.22
N GLN A 451 -6.70 -27.08 -74.12
CA GLN A 451 -7.56 -26.23 -74.96
C GLN A 451 -8.71 -25.57 -74.16
N ASN A 452 -9.05 -24.32 -74.54
CA ASN A 452 -10.38 -23.75 -74.83
C ASN A 452 -11.63 -24.58 -74.40
N SER A 453 -12.74 -24.04 -73.88
CA SER A 453 -13.31 -22.68 -73.98
C SER A 453 -14.61 -22.54 -73.14
N SER A 454 -14.91 -21.30 -72.76
CA SER A 454 -16.24 -20.63 -72.74
C SER A 454 -17.33 -21.08 -71.73
N LEU A 455 -17.74 -20.21 -70.80
CA LEU A 455 -18.80 -19.18 -70.93
C LEU A 455 -19.02 -18.43 -69.60
N GLN A 456 -19.42 -17.17 -69.72
CA GLN A 456 -19.74 -16.20 -68.67
C GLN A 456 -21.19 -16.33 -68.13
N ARG A 457 -21.44 -15.56 -67.06
CA ARG A 457 -22.72 -15.07 -66.45
C ARG A 457 -23.32 -15.97 -65.38
N GLU A 458 -24.01 -15.49 -64.34
CA GLU A 458 -24.24 -14.19 -63.66
C GLU A 458 -24.99 -14.58 -62.37
N SER A 459 -24.91 -13.71 -61.35
CA SER A 459 -25.89 -13.41 -60.29
C SER A 459 -26.98 -14.40 -59.80
N GLU A 460 -27.14 -14.38 -58.47
CA GLU A 460 -28.39 -14.50 -57.68
C GLU A 460 -28.88 -15.89 -57.18
N THR A 461 -28.80 -16.02 -55.84
CA THR A 461 -29.77 -16.57 -54.87
C THR A 461 -30.82 -17.60 -55.31
N GLU A 462 -30.85 -18.77 -54.63
CA GLU A 462 -32.03 -19.33 -53.94
C GLU A 462 -31.71 -20.66 -53.19
N GLU A 463 -32.35 -20.80 -52.01
CA GLU A 463 -32.90 -21.99 -51.31
C GLU A 463 -32.03 -23.24 -51.04
N SER A 464 -31.82 -23.69 -49.78
CA SER A 464 -32.71 -24.38 -48.79
C SER A 464 -32.74 -25.91 -48.95
N GLU A 465 -32.88 -26.62 -47.81
CA GLU A 465 -32.94 -28.08 -47.53
C GLU A 465 -31.68 -28.62 -46.79
N ILE A 466 -31.72 -29.37 -45.67
CA ILE A 466 -32.70 -30.34 -45.12
C ILE A 466 -32.51 -30.50 -43.59
N SER A 467 -33.59 -30.91 -42.92
CA SER A 467 -33.78 -31.27 -41.52
C SER A 467 -33.11 -32.58 -41.07
N ASP A 468 -32.91 -32.76 -39.76
CA ASP A 468 -33.71 -33.73 -38.98
C ASP A 468 -33.24 -33.84 -37.52
N SER A 469 -34.20 -33.62 -36.63
CA SER A 469 -34.27 -34.20 -35.29
C SER A 469 -35.68 -34.79 -35.16
N PRO A 470 -35.90 -35.91 -34.45
CA PRO A 470 -37.25 -36.31 -34.08
C PRO A 470 -37.54 -36.10 -32.60
N SER A 471 -38.69 -35.46 -32.40
CA SER A 471 -39.42 -35.07 -31.21
C SER A 471 -40.24 -36.20 -30.58
N LEU A 472 -40.93 -35.87 -29.47
CA LEU A 472 -42.31 -36.21 -29.03
C LEU A 472 -42.36 -36.57 -27.51
N ALA A 473 -43.35 -36.18 -26.70
CA ALA A 473 -44.61 -35.48 -26.94
C ALA A 473 -45.17 -34.84 -25.65
N THR A 474 -46.00 -33.82 -25.89
CA THR A 474 -46.91 -33.11 -24.99
C THR A 474 -48.29 -33.78 -24.96
N VAL A 475 -49.10 -33.53 -23.91
CA VAL A 475 -50.59 -33.52 -23.93
C VAL A 475 -51.01 -32.39 -22.95
N SER A 476 -51.51 -31.21 -23.40
CA SER A 476 -52.92 -30.80 -23.70
C SER A 476 -53.92 -31.09 -22.57
N SER A 477 -55.01 -30.37 -22.26
CA SER A 477 -55.60 -29.04 -22.48
C SER A 477 -57.01 -29.12 -21.88
N THR A 478 -57.58 -28.02 -21.34
CA THR A 478 -59.02 -27.62 -21.22
C THR A 478 -59.16 -26.78 -19.94
N GLY A 479 -59.84 -25.64 -19.83
CA GLY A 479 -60.75 -24.87 -20.68
C GLY A 479 -61.65 -24.00 -19.76
N ALA A 480 -62.11 -22.85 -20.28
CA ALA A 480 -63.28 -22.05 -19.86
C ALA A 480 -63.14 -20.87 -18.84
N THR A 481 -63.20 -19.64 -19.41
CA THR A 481 -64.13 -18.51 -19.13
C THR A 481 -64.37 -18.05 -17.67
N SER A 482 -64.33 -16.76 -17.31
CA SER A 482 -65.27 -15.70 -17.76
C SER A 482 -65.06 -14.37 -16.99
N ASN A 483 -65.10 -13.25 -17.72
CA ASN A 483 -65.69 -11.92 -17.43
C ASN A 483 -65.19 -11.02 -16.27
N ARG A 484 -64.71 -9.80 -16.65
CA ARG A 484 -65.34 -8.44 -16.52
C ARG A 484 -65.43 -7.93 -15.06
N SER A 485 -65.18 -6.68 -14.67
CA SER A 485 -65.20 -5.34 -15.32
C SER A 485 -64.71 -4.36 -14.23
N SER A 486 -63.77 -3.46 -14.50
CA SER A 486 -63.98 -2.04 -14.90
C SER A 486 -63.93 -1.01 -13.75
N SER A 487 -62.98 -0.07 -13.91
CA SER A 487 -63.07 1.40 -13.71
C SER A 487 -63.29 2.03 -12.32
N HIS A 488 -62.29 2.80 -11.85
CA HIS A 488 -62.24 4.29 -11.76
C HIS A 488 -60.97 4.73 -10.99
N MET A 489 -60.09 5.61 -11.53
CA MET A 489 -60.01 7.09 -11.28
C MET A 489 -60.08 7.48 -9.79
N ALA A 490 -59.24 8.33 -9.18
CA ALA A 490 -58.36 9.39 -9.67
C ALA A 490 -57.42 9.93 -8.55
N MET A 491 -56.41 10.70 -8.98
CA MET A 491 -55.80 11.90 -8.34
C MET A 491 -55.06 11.86 -6.97
N LEU A 492 -53.74 12.06 -7.08
CA LEU A 492 -52.80 12.94 -6.34
C LEU A 492 -53.40 14.01 -5.39
N PRO A 493 -52.70 14.43 -4.29
CA PRO A 493 -51.55 15.34 -4.40
C PRO A 493 -50.41 15.28 -3.35
N ARG A 494 -49.34 16.01 -3.67
CA ARG A 494 -48.10 16.33 -2.92
C ARG A 494 -48.35 17.05 -1.57
N ARG A 495 -47.44 16.86 -0.59
CA ARG A 495 -46.66 17.96 0.08
C ARG A 495 -45.61 17.46 1.09
N ASN A 496 -44.50 18.21 1.13
CA ASN A 496 -43.36 18.24 2.06
C ASN A 496 -43.73 18.23 3.55
N VAL A 497 -42.85 17.69 4.43
CA VAL A 497 -42.41 18.30 5.71
C VAL A 497 -41.01 17.76 6.12
N GLU A 498 -40.13 18.66 6.58
CA GLU A 498 -38.81 18.44 7.23
C GLU A 498 -38.92 17.77 8.63
N PRO A 499 -37.81 17.32 9.24
CA PRO A 499 -37.72 17.15 10.70
C PRO A 499 -36.69 18.11 11.38
N PRO A 500 -36.95 18.58 12.62
CA PRO A 500 -35.99 19.36 13.41
C PRO A 500 -35.21 18.51 14.45
N TYR A 501 -34.06 19.06 14.88
CA TYR A 501 -33.17 18.65 15.99
C TYR A 501 -33.76 18.95 17.41
N PRO A 502 -32.97 18.94 18.51
CA PRO A 502 -32.65 17.82 19.42
C PRO A 502 -33.14 18.08 20.88
N TYR A 503 -32.97 17.13 21.80
CA TYR A 503 -33.21 17.34 23.24
C TYR A 503 -31.92 17.24 24.07
N GLN A 504 -31.73 18.27 24.89
CA GLN A 504 -30.72 18.44 25.93
C GLN A 504 -31.30 18.04 27.31
N THR A 505 -30.50 17.30 28.09
CA THR A 505 -30.27 17.32 29.56
C THR A 505 -31.41 17.49 30.58
N ILE A 506 -31.35 16.63 31.63
CA ILE A 506 -31.53 16.84 33.10
C ILE A 506 -31.14 15.44 33.70
N SER A 507 -30.23 15.20 34.65
CA SER A 507 -29.76 15.91 35.86
C SER A 507 -28.27 15.65 36.12
#